data_AF-A0ABD5Q4Z4-F1
#
_entry.id   AF-A0ABD5Q4Z4-F1
#
_cell.length_a   1.000
_cell.length_b   1.000
_cell.length_c   1.000
_cell.angle_alpha   90.00
_cell.angle_beta   90.00
_cell.angle_gamma   90.00
#
_symmetry.space_group_name_H-M   'P 1'
#
loop_
_entity.id
_entity.type
_entity.pdbx_description
1 polymer ?
#
loop_
_entity_poly.entity_id
_entity_poly.type
_entity_poly.pdbx_seq_one_letter_code
_entity_poly.pdbx_strand_id
1 'polypeptide(L)'
;MDEPEITGPGEEPIASIYYADEEATKVDAAFVIEDWDWVVGFDQVATDEYDYVSIPVERVIGVMSPEYTTFMRNGRRVTGYGVGDEGVEAFADRLPV
;
A
#
# COMPACT_ATOMS: atom_id res chain seq x y z
N MET A 1 -19.73 4.60 26.31
CA MET A 1 -19.81 4.88 24.86
C MET A 1 -18.38 5.19 24.52
N ASP A 2 -17.65 4.13 24.25
CA ASP A 2 -16.22 4.17 24.00
C ASP A 2 -16.08 4.56 22.52
N GLU A 3 -15.46 5.70 22.30
CA GLU A 3 -15.10 6.20 20.97
C GLU A 3 -14.25 5.13 20.28
N PRO A 4 -14.45 4.84 18.97
CA PRO A 4 -13.55 3.94 18.27
C PRO A 4 -12.15 4.56 18.34
N GLU A 5 -11.23 3.88 19.00
CA GLU A 5 -9.81 4.16 18.87
C GLU A 5 -9.51 4.07 17.38
N ILE A 6 -9.18 5.21 16.77
CA ILE A 6 -8.67 5.25 15.41
C ILE A 6 -7.29 4.64 15.51
N THR A 7 -7.22 3.30 15.47
CA THR A 7 -5.98 2.57 15.32
C THR A 7 -5.35 3.13 14.05
N GLY A 8 -4.23 3.83 14.20
CA GLY A 8 -3.35 4.12 13.09
C GLY A 8 -2.99 2.82 12.36
N PRO A 9 -2.37 2.90 11.18
CA PRO A 9 -1.88 1.71 10.47
C PRO A 9 -1.12 0.84 11.47
N GLY A 10 -1.56 -0.42 11.60
CA GLY A 10 -1.19 -1.29 12.71
C GLY A 10 0.32 -1.42 12.86
N GLU A 11 0.78 -1.56 14.10
CA GLU A 11 2.19 -1.60 14.52
C GLU A 11 3.04 -2.73 13.88
N GLU A 12 2.49 -3.53 12.96
CA GLU A 12 3.20 -4.53 12.18
C GLU A 12 2.92 -4.36 10.68
N PRO A 13 3.93 -4.38 9.80
CA PRO A 13 3.74 -4.23 8.36
C PRO A 13 2.85 -5.35 7.83
N ILE A 14 1.68 -4.96 7.32
CA ILE A 14 0.61 -5.88 6.91
C ILE A 14 0.63 -6.23 5.42
N ALA A 15 1.42 -5.56 4.58
CA ALA A 15 1.55 -5.90 3.16
C ALA A 15 2.94 -6.48 2.83
N SER A 16 2.97 -7.39 1.87
CA SER A 16 4.20 -8.02 1.37
C SER A 16 4.22 -7.98 -0.16
N ILE A 17 5.26 -7.38 -0.71
CA ILE A 17 5.53 -7.31 -2.15
C ILE A 17 6.53 -8.41 -2.49
N TYR A 18 6.13 -9.36 -3.33
CA TYR A 18 6.95 -10.51 -3.72
C TYR A 18 7.62 -10.25 -5.07
N TYR A 19 8.90 -10.58 -5.16
CA TYR A 19 9.71 -10.45 -6.39
C TYR A 19 10.09 -11.81 -6.96
N ALA A 20 10.53 -11.82 -8.22
CA ALA A 20 10.95 -13.04 -8.90
C ALA A 20 12.25 -13.65 -8.40
N ASP A 21 13.21 -12.81 -8.03
CA ASP A 21 14.57 -13.24 -7.72
C ASP A 21 15.07 -12.71 -6.35
N GLU A 22 14.20 -12.09 -5.56
CA GLU A 22 14.55 -11.38 -4.32
C GLU A 22 13.58 -11.68 -3.17
N GLU A 23 14.04 -11.47 -1.94
CA GLU A 23 13.21 -11.60 -0.74
C GLU A 23 12.06 -10.57 -0.76
N ALA A 24 10.89 -10.98 -0.26
CA ALA A 24 9.71 -10.12 -0.25
C ALA A 24 9.95 -8.87 0.62
N THR A 25 9.59 -7.70 0.09
CA THR A 25 9.62 -6.44 0.86
C THR A 25 8.34 -6.35 1.67
N LYS A 26 8.48 -6.25 2.99
CA LYS A 26 7.36 -5.94 3.89
C LYS A 26 7.17 -4.43 3.93
N VAL A 27 5.92 -4.01 3.78
CA VAL A 27 5.51 -2.59 3.80
C VAL A 27 4.21 -2.47 4.58
N ASP A 28 3.92 -1.29 5.12
CA ASP A 28 2.64 -1.04 5.81
C ASP A 28 1.50 -0.99 4.82
N ALA A 29 1.74 -0.37 3.66
CA ALA A 29 0.76 -0.32 2.59
C ALA A 29 1.42 -0.52 1.22
N ALA A 30 0.70 -1.16 0.30
CA ALA A 30 1.10 -1.25 -1.10
C ALA A 30 -0.09 -0.94 -2.01
N PHE A 31 0.15 -0.19 -3.07
CA PHE A 31 -0.89 0.22 -4.01
C PHE A 31 -0.53 -0.26 -5.41
N VAL A 32 -1.45 -1.01 -6.01
CA VAL A 32 -1.38 -1.44 -7.41
C VAL A 32 -2.41 -0.63 -8.18
N ILE A 33 -1.92 0.21 -9.10
CA ILE A 33 -2.74 1.08 -9.93
C ILE A 33 -2.91 0.40 -11.29
N GLU A 34 -4.15 0.28 -11.75
CA GLU A 34 -4.45 -0.31 -13.06
C GLU A 34 -3.80 0.53 -14.19
N ASP A 35 -3.28 -0.17 -15.20
CA ASP A 35 -2.54 0.40 -16.33
C ASP A 35 -1.26 1.17 -15.96
N TRP A 36 -0.70 0.91 -14.78
CA TRP A 36 0.61 1.44 -14.37
C TRP A 36 1.70 0.39 -14.39
N ASP A 37 2.88 0.79 -14.84
CA ASP A 37 4.07 -0.06 -14.88
C ASP A 37 4.78 -0.17 -13.53
N TRP A 38 4.20 0.36 -12.44
CA TRP A 38 4.78 0.29 -11.10
C TRP A 38 3.76 0.08 -9.97
N VAL A 39 4.20 -0.61 -8.93
CA VAL A 39 3.55 -0.77 -7.62
C VAL A 39 4.15 0.26 -6.66
N VAL A 40 3.32 0.91 -5.86
CA VAL A 40 3.75 1.92 -4.88
C VAL A 40 3.69 1.32 -3.48
N GLY A 41 4.83 1.11 -2.83
CA GLY A 41 4.91 0.70 -1.43
C GLY A 41 5.11 1.90 -0.50
N PHE A 42 4.47 1.90 0.67
CA PHE A 42 4.67 2.86 1.74
C PHE A 42 5.22 2.14 2.97
N ASP A 43 6.39 2.57 3.44
CA ASP A 43 7.03 2.12 4.67
C ASP A 43 6.82 3.20 5.74
N GLN A 44 6.05 2.90 6.78
CA GLN A 44 5.90 3.75 7.96
C GLN A 44 6.84 3.35 9.09
N VAL A 45 7.58 2.24 8.95
CA VAL A 45 8.32 1.64 10.07
C VAL A 45 9.76 2.15 10.16
N ALA A 46 10.34 2.73 9.10
CA ALA A 46 11.77 3.05 9.08
C ALA A 46 12.15 4.54 9.00
N THR A 47 11.25 5.48 8.73
CA THR A 47 11.61 6.90 8.52
C THR A 47 10.59 7.88 9.11
N ASP A 48 11.08 8.95 9.77
CA ASP A 48 10.28 10.10 10.27
C ASP A 48 9.51 10.86 9.16
N GLU A 49 9.69 10.48 7.89
CA GLU A 49 8.93 10.95 6.73
C GLU A 49 8.34 9.75 5.97
N TYR A 50 7.12 9.93 5.44
CA TYR A 50 6.43 8.95 4.60
C TYR A 50 7.17 8.83 3.25
N ASP A 51 8.22 8.02 3.18
CA ASP A 51 8.89 7.68 1.92
C ASP A 51 8.10 6.58 1.20
N TYR A 52 7.80 6.81 -0.07
CA TYR A 52 7.19 5.79 -0.94
C TYR A 52 8.23 5.25 -1.91
N VAL A 53 8.12 3.95 -2.20
CA VAL A 53 8.95 3.28 -3.20
C VAL A 53 8.11 2.87 -4.40
N SER A 54 8.52 3.33 -5.58
CA SER A 54 7.94 2.89 -6.85
C SER A 54 8.72 1.68 -7.38
N ILE A 55 8.03 0.56 -7.50
CA ILE A 55 8.61 -0.74 -7.85
C ILE A 55 8.05 -1.16 -9.22
N PRO A 56 8.89 -1.43 -10.24
CA PRO A 56 8.42 -1.87 -11.56
C PRO A 56 7.59 -3.16 -11.49
N VAL A 57 6.44 -3.21 -12.16
CA VAL A 57 5.53 -4.39 -12.16
C VAL A 57 6.20 -5.64 -12.73
N GLU A 58 7.15 -5.49 -13.66
CA GLU A 58 7.92 -6.60 -14.22
C GLU A 58 8.77 -7.34 -13.16
N ARG A 59 9.10 -6.67 -12.05
CA ARG A 59 9.84 -7.26 -10.93
C ARG A 59 8.89 -7.89 -9.90
N VAL A 60 7.61 -7.54 -9.90
CA VAL A 60 6.63 -7.96 -8.89
C VAL A 60 5.89 -9.20 -9.37
N ILE A 61 6.01 -10.30 -8.63
CA ILE A 61 5.21 -11.51 -8.84
C ILE A 61 3.82 -11.37 -8.22
N GLY A 62 3.70 -10.63 -7.12
CA GLY A 62 2.42 -10.36 -6.49
C GLY A 62 2.54 -9.51 -5.23
N VAL A 63 1.41 -8.98 -4.80
CA VAL A 63 1.26 -8.26 -3.53
C VAL A 63 0.23 -9.01 -2.69
N MET A 64 0.56 -9.33 -1.44
CA MET A 64 -0.38 -9.94 -0.51
C MET A 64 -0.48 -9.14 0.79
N SER A 65 -1.70 -9.09 1.31
CA SER A 65 -2.01 -8.56 2.63
C SER A 65 -3.30 -9.23 3.14
N PRO A 66 -3.45 -9.47 4.46
CA PRO A 66 -4.73 -9.90 5.02
C PRO A 66 -5.83 -8.84 4.84
N GLU A 67 -5.44 -7.58 4.65
CA GLU A 67 -6.37 -6.46 4.45
C GLU A 67 -6.10 -5.82 3.09
N TYR A 68 -7.17 -5.67 2.29
CA TYR A 68 -7.08 -4.95 1.04
C TYR A 68 -8.42 -4.31 0.72
N THR A 69 -8.37 -3.23 -0.05
CA THR A 69 -9.54 -2.55 -0.59
C THR A 69 -9.28 -2.10 -2.02
N THR A 70 -10.34 -1.75 -2.73
CA THR A 70 -10.30 -1.28 -4.12
C THR A 70 -11.12 -0.02 -4.24
N PHE A 71 -10.54 1.01 -4.86
CA PHE A 71 -11.22 2.28 -5.13
C PHE A 71 -10.86 2.82 -6.51
N MET A 72 -11.59 3.85 -6.94
CA MET A 72 -11.33 4.56 -8.21
C MET A 72 -10.64 5.89 -7.92
N ARG A 73 -9.53 6.17 -8.60
CA ARG A 73 -8.79 7.44 -8.51
C ARG A 73 -8.36 7.88 -9.91
N ASN A 74 -8.65 9.13 -10.27
CA ASN A 74 -8.34 9.69 -11.59
C ASN A 74 -8.81 8.81 -12.77
N GLY A 75 -9.96 8.13 -12.61
CA GLY A 75 -10.53 7.23 -13.63
C GLY A 75 -9.85 5.86 -13.72
N ARG A 76 -8.90 5.55 -12.85
CA ARG A 76 -8.21 4.26 -12.77
C ARG A 76 -8.62 3.50 -11.52
N ARG A 77 -8.64 2.17 -11.62
CA ARG A 77 -8.83 1.30 -10.47
C ARG A 77 -7.53 1.19 -9.68
N VAL A 78 -7.60 1.35 -8.37
CA VAL A 78 -6.47 1.21 -7.46
C VAL A 78 -6.80 0.15 -6.43
N THR A 79 -5.90 -0.81 -6.26
CA THR A 79 -5.98 -1.82 -5.20
C THR A 79 -4.97 -1.46 -4.12
N GLY A 80 -5.45 -1.13 -2.92
CA GLY A 80 -4.63 -0.90 -1.74
C GLY A 80 -4.55 -2.16 -0.89
N TYR A 81 -3.34 -2.60 -0.57
CA TYR A 81 -3.02 -3.71 0.31
C TYR A 81 -2.44 -3.13 1.60
N GLY A 82 -2.80 -3.68 2.75
CA GLY A 82 -2.38 -3.15 4.04
C GLY A 82 -3.08 -1.85 4.42
N VAL A 83 -4.21 -1.54 3.78
CA VAL A 83 -5.04 -0.37 4.08
C VAL A 83 -6.51 -0.76 4.06
N GLY A 84 -7.21 -0.41 5.13
CA GLY A 84 -8.68 -0.45 5.18
C GLY A 84 -9.30 0.78 4.52
N ASP A 85 -10.63 0.77 4.34
CA ASP A 85 -11.37 1.85 3.67
C ASP A 85 -11.16 3.22 4.34
N GLU A 86 -11.03 3.29 5.66
CA GLU A 86 -10.75 4.53 6.41
C GLU A 86 -9.32 5.04 6.21
N GLY A 87 -8.36 4.13 5.98
CA GLY A 87 -6.96 4.46 5.74
C GLY A 87 -6.69 4.91 4.31
N VAL A 88 -7.47 4.43 3.34
CA VAL A 88 -7.30 4.75 1.91
C VAL A 88 -7.28 6.24 1.65
N GLU A 89 -8.16 7.02 2.27
CA GLU A 89 -8.22 8.48 2.04
C GLU A 89 -6.89 9.16 2.40
N ALA A 90 -6.21 8.68 3.44
CA ALA A 90 -4.92 9.23 3.89
C ALA A 90 -3.77 8.94 2.91
N PHE A 91 -3.82 7.86 2.14
CA PHE A 91 -2.78 7.49 1.18
C PHE A 91 -3.13 7.83 -0.27
N ALA A 92 -4.41 7.85 -0.63
CA ALA A 92 -4.87 8.09 -1.99
C ALA A 92 -4.48 9.49 -2.51
N ASP A 93 -4.39 10.49 -1.64
CA ASP A 93 -3.87 11.83 -2.00
C ASP A 93 -2.35 11.87 -2.17
N ARG A 94 -1.62 10.87 -1.66
CA ARG A 94 -0.16 10.73 -1.81
C ARG A 94 0.23 9.89 -3.04
N LEU A 95 -0.73 9.18 -3.64
CA LEU A 95 -0.46 8.44 -4.86
C LEU A 95 -0.08 9.41 -5.98
N PRO A 96 0.96 9.09 -6.78
CA PRO A 96 1.30 9.93 -7.91
C PRO A 96 0.10 10.00 -8.88
N VAL A 97 -0.10 11.17 -9.48
CA VAL A 97 -1.26 11.48 -10.36
C VAL A 97 -0.96 11.25 -11.84
#